data_AF-A0A7X2MGJ0-F1
#
_entry.id   AF-A0A7X2MGJ0-F1
#
_cell.length_a   1.000
_cell.length_b   1.000
_cell.length_c   1.000
_cell.angle_alpha   90.00
_cell.angle_beta   90.00
_cell.angle_gamma   90.00
#
_symmetry.space_group_name_H-M   'P 1'
#
loop_
_entity.id
_entity.type
_entity.pdbx_description
1 polymer ?
#
loop_
_entity_poly.entity_id
_entity_poly.type
_entity_poly.pdbx_seq_one_letter_code
_entity_poly.pdbx_strand_id
1 'polypeptide(L)'
;MIILKEFQKDLVDKLISFTSPRYKVNELVVKSPTGSGKTITLLSWINDYLMNTHDNVAFVWFTPGAGELEEQSQDKAKMFNTIKAQSVDDALLQGFGRETVTFINYERVINKKSKAMLKASEQDNLQDKIREAKQNDRQFILIIDEAHRNDTQKAHNIISLFNATKTVRVSATIDDPKEPETTEFYEVSEERVIESGLITKSVVVNEGLKEVERNNQDISTEFELLLLNAENKRKEIVAAYKENNIQGINPLVLVQIPDQTENEPDFVHRIEEFLQNKMRKTYNNQKLGIWLSERKQNYLNVKALNNETEYLIIKQAIATGWDAPRAKIL
;
A
#
# COMPACT_ATOMS: atom_id res chain seq x y z
N MET A 1 0.94 6.09 -21.34
CA MET A 1 -0.06 5.01 -21.47
C MET A 1 0.40 3.88 -20.57
N ILE A 2 -0.42 3.50 -19.58
CA ILE A 2 -0.10 2.40 -18.65
C ILE A 2 -0.34 1.09 -19.39
N ILE A 3 0.63 0.17 -19.35
CA ILE A 3 0.52 -1.15 -19.98
C ILE A 3 0.32 -2.18 -18.87
N LEU A 4 -0.88 -2.77 -18.81
CA LEU A 4 -1.20 -3.81 -17.85
C LEU A 4 -0.60 -5.16 -18.25
N LYS A 5 -0.17 -5.94 -17.25
CA LYS A 5 0.21 -7.35 -17.38
C LYS A 5 -1.04 -8.21 -17.56
N GLU A 6 -0.90 -9.41 -18.14
CA GLU A 6 -2.03 -10.31 -18.43
C GLU A 6 -2.92 -10.58 -17.20
N PHE A 7 -2.34 -10.93 -16.04
CA PHE A 7 -3.15 -11.17 -14.83
C PHE A 7 -3.88 -9.90 -14.34
N GLN A 8 -3.34 -8.70 -14.63
CA GLN A 8 -3.99 -7.45 -14.28
C GLN A 8 -5.17 -7.19 -15.22
N LYS A 9 -5.03 -7.50 -16.51
CA LYS A 9 -6.14 -7.43 -17.48
C LYS A 9 -7.26 -8.41 -17.11
N ASP A 10 -6.93 -9.66 -16.78
CA ASP A 10 -7.91 -10.64 -16.31
C ASP A 10 -8.70 -10.13 -15.11
N LEU A 11 -8.02 -9.49 -14.15
CA LEU A 11 -8.67 -8.89 -12.99
C LEU A 11 -9.55 -7.70 -13.38
N VAL A 12 -9.13 -6.85 -14.31
CA VAL A 12 -9.97 -5.76 -14.86
C VAL A 12 -11.23 -6.34 -15.51
N ASP A 13 -11.10 -7.33 -16.40
CA ASP A 13 -12.23 -7.97 -17.07
C ASP A 13 -13.19 -8.63 -16.08
N LYS A 14 -12.64 -9.25 -15.03
CA LYS A 14 -13.42 -9.80 -13.92
C LYS A 14 -14.20 -8.72 -13.18
N LEU A 15 -13.56 -7.59 -12.86
CA LEU A 15 -14.18 -6.48 -12.16
C LEU A 15 -15.27 -5.80 -13.01
N ILE A 16 -15.05 -5.63 -14.32
CA ILE A 16 -16.08 -5.15 -15.26
C ILE A 16 -17.27 -6.11 -15.26
N SER A 17 -17.02 -7.41 -15.36
CA SER A 17 -18.10 -8.42 -15.31
C SER A 17 -18.88 -8.34 -13.98
N PHE A 18 -18.17 -8.23 -12.86
CA PHE A 18 -18.75 -8.09 -11.51
C PHE A 18 -19.62 -6.83 -11.37
N THR A 19 -19.26 -5.72 -12.00
CA THR A 19 -20.05 -4.48 -11.97
C THR A 19 -21.40 -4.57 -12.67
N SER A 20 -21.66 -5.64 -13.43
CA SER A 20 -22.96 -5.83 -14.06
C SER A 20 -24.09 -5.83 -13.01
N PRO A 21 -25.21 -5.13 -13.24
CA PRO A 21 -26.39 -5.18 -12.37
C PRO A 21 -26.97 -6.59 -12.22
N ARG A 22 -26.71 -7.49 -13.19
CA ARG A 22 -27.18 -8.88 -13.19
C ARG A 22 -26.19 -9.86 -12.55
N TYR A 23 -25.04 -9.37 -12.07
CA TYR A 23 -24.07 -10.23 -11.43
C TYR A 23 -24.64 -10.82 -10.12
N LYS A 24 -24.39 -12.11 -9.89
CA LYS A 24 -25.05 -12.93 -8.85
C LYS A 24 -24.86 -12.45 -7.41
N VAL A 25 -23.77 -11.74 -7.15
CA VAL A 25 -23.40 -11.22 -5.82
C VAL A 25 -23.06 -9.74 -5.91
N ASN A 26 -23.09 -9.06 -4.76
CA ASN A 26 -22.77 -7.64 -4.65
C ASN A 26 -21.44 -7.35 -3.96
N GLU A 27 -20.76 -8.38 -3.45
CA GLU A 27 -19.40 -8.26 -2.91
C GLU A 27 -18.42 -9.17 -3.65
N LEU A 28 -17.25 -8.62 -3.98
CA LEU A 28 -16.12 -9.35 -4.53
C LEU A 28 -14.91 -9.13 -3.61
N VAL A 29 -14.37 -10.20 -3.07
CA VAL A 29 -13.12 -10.20 -2.31
C VAL A 29 -11.99 -10.62 -3.24
N VAL A 30 -10.99 -9.76 -3.38
CA VAL A 30 -9.82 -9.97 -4.22
C VAL A 30 -8.59 -10.12 -3.35
N LYS A 31 -7.99 -11.30 -3.36
CA LYS A 31 -6.67 -11.52 -2.78
C LYS A 31 -5.62 -11.29 -3.86
N SER A 32 -4.72 -10.33 -3.64
CA SER A 32 -3.63 -10.04 -4.58
C SER A 32 -2.34 -9.62 -3.88
N PRO A 33 -1.19 -10.23 -4.21
CA PRO A 33 0.09 -9.98 -3.55
C PRO A 33 0.48 -8.50 -3.46
N THR A 34 1.27 -8.15 -2.45
CA THR A 34 1.89 -6.82 -2.38
C THR A 34 2.86 -6.65 -3.53
N GLY A 35 2.86 -5.48 -4.18
CA GLY A 35 3.67 -5.22 -5.37
C GLY A 35 3.06 -5.73 -6.69
N SER A 36 1.89 -6.37 -6.69
CA SER A 36 1.20 -6.81 -7.92
C SER A 36 0.60 -5.66 -8.75
N GLY A 37 0.65 -4.43 -8.24
CA GLY A 37 0.06 -3.26 -8.89
C GLY A 37 -1.45 -3.09 -8.65
N LYS A 38 -2.01 -3.64 -7.55
CA LYS A 38 -3.43 -3.53 -7.14
C LYS A 38 -4.06 -2.17 -7.45
N THR A 39 -3.44 -1.08 -6.99
CA THR A 39 -3.95 0.28 -7.18
C THR A 39 -4.11 0.63 -8.65
N ILE A 40 -3.10 0.33 -9.48
CA ILE A 40 -3.15 0.60 -10.92
C ILE A 40 -4.21 -0.26 -11.61
N THR A 41 -4.34 -1.53 -11.22
CA THR A 41 -5.36 -2.43 -11.77
C THR A 41 -6.77 -1.95 -11.45
N LEU A 42 -7.04 -1.57 -10.18
CA LEU A 42 -8.34 -1.05 -9.76
C LEU A 42 -8.67 0.28 -10.44
N LEU A 43 -7.71 1.20 -10.52
CA LEU A 43 -7.91 2.47 -11.26
C LEU A 43 -8.17 2.24 -12.75
N SER A 44 -7.50 1.26 -13.36
CA SER A 44 -7.76 0.89 -14.76
C SER A 44 -9.17 0.37 -14.95
N TRP A 45 -9.65 -0.49 -14.05
CA TRP A 45 -11.05 -0.95 -14.06
C TRP A 45 -12.03 0.22 -13.92
N ILE A 46 -11.82 1.15 -12.99
CA ILE A 46 -12.68 2.33 -12.84
C ILE A 46 -12.68 3.16 -14.13
N ASN A 47 -11.50 3.42 -14.69
CA ASN A 47 -11.37 4.19 -15.93
C ASN A 47 -12.12 3.52 -17.09
N ASP A 48 -11.95 2.20 -17.25
CA ASP A 48 -12.61 1.44 -18.31
C ASP A 48 -14.13 1.39 -18.11
N TYR A 49 -14.60 1.24 -16.87
CA TYR A 49 -16.01 1.32 -16.54
C TYR A 49 -16.58 2.70 -16.92
N LEU A 50 -15.94 3.79 -16.50
CA LEU A 50 -16.41 5.16 -16.77
C LEU A 50 -16.31 5.55 -18.25
N MET A 51 -15.36 4.99 -19.00
CA MET A 51 -15.24 5.23 -20.44
C MET A 51 -16.34 4.54 -21.25
N ASN A 52 -16.76 3.35 -20.82
CA ASN A 52 -17.67 2.49 -21.58
C ASN A 52 -19.12 2.55 -21.07
N THR A 53 -19.35 3.10 -19.88
CA THR A 53 -20.69 3.27 -19.31
C THR A 53 -21.04 4.75 -19.18
N HIS A 54 -22.34 5.03 -19.14
CA HIS A 54 -22.86 6.37 -18.85
C HIS A 54 -23.72 6.36 -17.59
N ASP A 55 -23.44 5.40 -16.71
CA ASP A 55 -24.22 5.15 -15.51
C ASP A 55 -24.08 6.33 -14.53
N ASN A 56 -25.15 6.59 -13.77
CA ASN A 56 -25.14 7.63 -12.74
C ASN A 56 -24.44 7.09 -11.48
N VAL A 57 -23.12 6.89 -11.57
CA VAL A 57 -22.30 6.23 -10.54
C VAL A 57 -21.22 7.17 -9.98
N ALA A 58 -20.95 7.01 -8.68
CA ALA A 58 -19.80 7.57 -7.98
C ALA A 58 -19.04 6.44 -7.28
N PHE A 59 -17.72 6.47 -7.40
CA PHE A 59 -16.84 5.53 -6.72
C PHE A 59 -16.37 6.12 -5.40
N VAL A 60 -16.27 5.27 -4.39
CA VAL A 60 -15.65 5.63 -3.12
C VAL A 60 -14.61 4.59 -2.76
N TRP A 61 -13.37 5.05 -2.62
CA TRP A 61 -12.21 4.25 -2.35
C TRP A 61 -11.76 4.49 -0.93
N PHE A 62 -11.94 3.48 -0.09
CA PHE A 62 -11.41 3.50 1.25
C PHE A 62 -10.03 2.85 1.32
N THR A 63 -9.13 3.48 2.07
CA THR A 63 -7.75 3.02 2.28
C THR A 63 -7.31 3.31 3.71
N PRO A 64 -6.36 2.54 4.27
CA PRO A 64 -5.72 2.91 5.54
C PRO A 64 -5.00 4.25 5.41
N GLY A 65 -4.93 5.00 6.51
CA GLY A 65 -4.22 6.26 6.60
C GLY A 65 -2.70 6.14 6.78
N ALA A 66 -2.21 4.97 7.17
CA ALA A 66 -0.77 4.75 7.33
C ALA A 66 -0.02 5.00 6.02
N GLY A 67 1.11 5.72 6.09
CA GLY A 67 1.98 5.97 4.94
C GLY A 67 1.40 6.90 3.86
N GLU A 68 0.37 7.70 4.17
CA GLU A 68 -0.31 8.59 3.20
C GLU A 68 -0.83 7.83 1.95
N LEU A 69 -1.33 6.61 2.16
CA LEU A 69 -1.84 5.75 1.06
C LEU A 69 -3.01 6.36 0.29
N GLU A 70 -3.84 7.17 0.96
CA GLU A 70 -4.91 7.97 0.35
C GLU A 70 -4.35 8.91 -0.71
N GLU A 71 -3.43 9.78 -0.33
CA GLU A 71 -2.82 10.77 -1.22
C GLU A 71 -2.07 10.07 -2.38
N GLN A 72 -1.33 9.00 -2.08
CA GLN A 72 -0.62 8.22 -3.10
C GLN A 72 -1.57 7.58 -4.12
N SER A 73 -2.73 7.09 -3.69
CA SER A 73 -3.72 6.47 -4.60
C SER A 73 -4.44 7.54 -5.42
N GLN A 74 -4.78 8.67 -4.80
CA GLN A 74 -5.36 9.83 -5.49
C GLN A 74 -4.41 10.41 -6.55
N ASP A 75 -3.11 10.51 -6.25
CA ASP A 75 -2.11 10.98 -7.21
C ASP A 75 -1.96 10.04 -8.40
N LYS A 76 -2.00 8.72 -8.18
CA LYS A 76 -2.00 7.72 -9.26
C LYS A 76 -3.26 7.83 -10.12
N ALA A 77 -4.40 8.19 -9.54
CA ALA A 77 -5.65 8.38 -10.29
C ALA A 77 -5.56 9.51 -11.32
N LYS A 78 -4.74 10.55 -11.08
CA LYS A 78 -4.49 11.65 -12.03
C LYS A 78 -3.86 11.19 -13.35
N MET A 79 -3.33 9.97 -13.41
CA MET A 79 -2.82 9.38 -14.66
C MET A 79 -3.95 8.93 -15.62
N PHE A 80 -5.20 8.89 -15.14
CA PHE A 80 -6.38 8.45 -15.89
C PHE A 80 -7.30 9.65 -16.17
N ASN A 81 -7.46 10.00 -17.45
CA ASN A 81 -8.16 11.23 -17.85
C ASN A 81 -9.66 11.25 -17.51
N THR A 82 -10.30 10.08 -17.41
CA THR A 82 -11.74 9.98 -17.15
C THR A 82 -12.07 10.12 -15.66
N ILE A 83 -11.10 9.84 -14.79
CA ILE A 83 -11.33 9.81 -13.35
C ILE A 83 -11.32 11.23 -12.78
N LYS A 84 -12.43 11.65 -12.19
CA LYS A 84 -12.50 12.87 -11.37
C LYS A 84 -12.12 12.54 -9.94
N ALA A 85 -10.82 12.44 -9.68
CA ALA A 85 -10.27 12.13 -8.36
C ALA A 85 -10.56 13.27 -7.38
N GLN A 86 -11.09 12.95 -6.20
CA GLN A 86 -11.38 13.92 -5.15
C GLN A 86 -11.04 13.36 -3.76
N SER A 87 -10.71 14.25 -2.83
CA SER A 87 -10.52 13.91 -1.42
C SER A 87 -11.86 13.84 -0.68
N VAL A 88 -11.84 13.36 0.57
CA VAL A 88 -13.02 13.45 1.44
C VAL A 88 -13.45 14.91 1.70
N ASP A 89 -12.50 15.85 1.77
CA ASP A 89 -12.80 17.28 2.00
C ASP A 89 -13.51 17.91 0.81
N ASP A 90 -13.08 17.55 -0.41
CA ASP A 90 -13.75 17.96 -1.64
C ASP A 90 -15.18 17.42 -1.68
N ALA A 91 -15.37 16.15 -1.30
CA ALA A 91 -16.69 15.53 -1.25
C ALA A 91 -17.62 16.17 -0.19
N LEU A 92 -17.08 16.66 0.92
CA LEU A 92 -17.86 17.41 1.92
C LEU A 92 -18.35 18.75 1.38
N LEU A 93 -17.57 19.40 0.51
CA LEU A 93 -17.90 20.69 -0.08
C LEU A 93 -18.82 20.54 -1.30
N GLN A 94 -18.48 19.63 -2.21
CA GLN A 94 -19.09 19.51 -3.54
C GLN A 94 -20.05 18.33 -3.67
N GLY A 95 -20.01 17.39 -2.73
CA GLY A 95 -20.78 16.14 -2.77
C GLY A 95 -20.14 15.05 -3.63
N PHE A 96 -20.92 14.00 -3.88
CA PHE A 96 -20.50 12.89 -4.73
C PHE A 96 -21.05 13.10 -6.13
N GLY A 97 -20.20 13.56 -7.05
CA GLY A 97 -20.52 13.84 -8.45
C GLY A 97 -20.41 12.62 -9.37
N ARG A 98 -21.01 12.68 -10.57
CA ARG A 98 -20.95 11.56 -11.51
C ARG A 98 -19.51 11.44 -12.00
N GLU A 99 -19.02 10.21 -12.12
CA GLU A 99 -17.63 9.89 -12.48
C GLU A 99 -16.59 10.32 -11.43
N THR A 100 -17.02 10.76 -10.23
CA THR A 100 -16.06 11.04 -9.16
C THR A 100 -15.55 9.75 -8.52
N VAL A 101 -14.29 9.79 -8.12
CA VAL A 101 -13.64 8.77 -7.30
C VAL A 101 -13.16 9.46 -6.04
N THR A 102 -13.89 9.26 -4.94
CA THR A 102 -13.54 9.85 -3.64
C THR A 102 -12.60 8.92 -2.89
N PHE A 103 -11.39 9.39 -2.59
CA PHE A 103 -10.46 8.67 -1.72
C PHE A 103 -10.74 9.06 -0.26
N ILE A 104 -10.88 8.06 0.61
CA ILE A 104 -11.23 8.26 2.01
C ILE A 104 -10.33 7.39 2.88
N ASN A 105 -9.58 8.04 3.77
CA ASN A 105 -8.88 7.38 4.86
C ASN A 105 -9.85 6.86 5.94
N TYR A 106 -9.79 5.57 6.25
CA TYR A 106 -10.63 4.93 7.26
C TYR A 106 -10.50 5.59 8.64
N GLU A 107 -9.27 5.77 9.12
CA GLU A 107 -8.97 6.37 10.42
C GLU A 107 -9.53 7.78 10.55
N ARG A 108 -9.61 8.51 9.42
CA ARG A 108 -10.15 9.86 9.34
C ARG A 108 -11.65 9.91 9.64
N VAL A 109 -12.38 8.87 9.25
CA VAL A 109 -13.83 8.81 9.41
C VAL A 109 -14.26 8.05 10.68
N ILE A 110 -13.45 7.14 11.22
CA ILE A 110 -13.85 6.26 12.35
C ILE A 110 -13.37 6.64 13.76
N ASN A 111 -12.22 7.31 13.90
CA ASN A 111 -11.60 7.47 15.22
C ASN A 111 -12.28 8.58 16.05
N LYS A 112 -11.97 8.70 17.35
CA LYS A 112 -12.44 9.82 18.23
C LYS A 112 -11.30 10.70 18.78
N LYS A 113 -10.05 10.40 18.45
CA LYS A 113 -8.86 10.96 19.14
C LYS A 113 -7.72 11.45 18.23
N SER A 114 -7.86 11.49 16.90
CA SER A 114 -6.79 12.00 16.01
C SER A 114 -7.12 13.41 15.48
N LYS A 115 -6.08 14.25 15.32
CA LYS A 115 -6.21 15.62 14.79
C LYS A 115 -6.72 15.69 13.35
N ALA A 116 -6.60 14.60 12.59
CA ALA A 116 -6.99 14.52 11.18
C ALA A 116 -8.46 14.14 10.96
N MET A 117 -9.18 13.76 12.02
CA MET A 117 -10.55 13.28 11.90
C MET A 117 -11.55 14.33 11.42
N LEU A 118 -12.65 13.84 10.84
CA LEU A 118 -13.87 14.61 10.68
C LEU A 118 -14.49 14.98 12.04
N LYS A 119 -14.81 16.27 12.20
CA LYS A 119 -15.63 16.81 13.29
C LYS A 119 -17.05 16.28 13.18
N ALA A 120 -17.82 16.34 14.27
CA ALA A 120 -19.23 15.92 14.28
C ALA A 120 -20.05 16.58 13.16
N SER A 121 -19.86 17.90 12.95
CA SER A 121 -20.51 18.65 11.86
C SER A 121 -20.09 18.16 10.47
N GLU A 122 -18.84 17.70 10.30
CA GLU A 122 -18.34 17.16 9.04
C GLU A 122 -18.85 15.74 8.80
N GLN A 123 -19.04 14.94 9.86
CA GLN A 123 -19.70 13.63 9.77
C GLN A 123 -21.19 13.76 9.41
N ASP A 124 -21.89 14.71 10.01
CA ASP A 124 -23.29 15.01 9.67
C ASP A 124 -23.38 15.49 8.22
N ASN A 125 -22.50 16.40 7.81
CA ASN A 125 -22.42 16.85 6.43
C ASN A 125 -22.10 15.70 5.45
N LEU A 126 -21.19 14.78 5.79
CA LEU A 126 -20.92 13.60 4.96
C LEU A 126 -22.19 12.76 4.75
N GLN A 127 -22.94 12.52 5.81
CA GLN A 127 -24.22 11.81 5.71
C GLN A 127 -25.21 12.56 4.83
N ASP A 128 -25.32 13.88 4.98
CA ASP A 128 -26.20 14.72 4.18
C ASP A 128 -25.80 14.68 2.70
N LYS A 129 -24.50 14.75 2.38
CA LYS A 129 -23.98 14.62 1.02
C LYS A 129 -24.22 13.25 0.39
N ILE A 130 -24.16 12.18 1.19
CA ILE A 130 -24.54 10.84 0.72
C ILE A 130 -26.04 10.78 0.43
N ARG A 131 -26.89 11.36 1.29
CA ARG A 131 -28.35 11.39 1.09
C ARG A 131 -28.72 12.23 -0.15
N GLU A 132 -28.10 13.40 -0.32
CA GLU A 132 -28.28 14.26 -1.50
C GLU A 132 -27.93 13.50 -2.78
N ALA A 133 -26.81 12.79 -2.80
CA ALA A 133 -26.42 11.97 -3.95
C ALA A 133 -27.48 10.90 -4.26
N LYS A 134 -27.96 10.17 -3.24
CA LYS A 134 -29.01 9.15 -3.40
C LYS A 134 -30.35 9.72 -3.88
N GLN A 135 -30.73 10.90 -3.43
CA GLN A 135 -31.93 11.60 -3.90
C GLN A 135 -31.83 11.98 -5.38
N ASN A 136 -30.61 12.13 -5.90
CA ASN A 136 -30.32 12.33 -7.32
C ASN A 136 -30.03 11.00 -8.05
N ASP A 137 -30.56 9.88 -7.54
CA ASP A 137 -30.42 8.52 -8.09
C ASP A 137 -28.96 8.06 -8.27
N ARG A 138 -28.02 8.63 -7.51
CA ARG A 138 -26.60 8.25 -7.58
C ARG A 138 -26.41 6.86 -6.98
N GLN A 139 -25.87 5.96 -7.79
CA GLN A 139 -25.41 4.66 -7.34
C GLN A 139 -23.96 4.76 -6.84
N PHE A 140 -23.64 4.01 -5.80
CA PHE A 140 -22.28 3.92 -5.26
C PHE A 140 -21.66 2.56 -5.56
N ILE A 141 -20.39 2.60 -5.96
CA ILE A 141 -19.50 1.42 -6.03
C ILE A 141 -18.36 1.66 -5.05
N LEU A 142 -18.15 0.72 -4.13
CA LEU A 142 -17.14 0.84 -3.09
C LEU A 142 -15.91 0.00 -3.39
N ILE A 143 -14.76 0.55 -3.04
CA ILE A 143 -13.48 -0.14 -3.03
C ILE A 143 -12.93 -0.04 -1.62
N ILE A 144 -12.59 -1.19 -1.05
CA ILE A 144 -12.03 -1.32 0.30
C ILE A 144 -10.64 -1.90 0.13
N ASP A 145 -9.63 -1.02 0.04
CA ASP A 145 -8.23 -1.41 -0.09
C ASP A 145 -7.63 -1.72 1.29
N GLU A 146 -6.72 -2.69 1.30
CA GLU A 146 -6.17 -3.32 2.50
C GLU A 146 -7.24 -3.75 3.52
N ALA A 147 -8.27 -4.45 3.04
CA ALA A 147 -9.47 -4.84 3.78
C ALA A 147 -9.23 -5.59 5.13
N HIS A 148 -8.06 -6.21 5.33
CA HIS A 148 -7.71 -6.86 6.60
C HIS A 148 -7.35 -5.85 7.71
N ARG A 149 -6.97 -4.63 7.35
CA ARG A 149 -6.64 -3.56 8.28
C ARG A 149 -7.92 -2.77 8.56
N ASN A 150 -8.24 -2.63 9.84
CA ASN A 150 -9.33 -1.79 10.34
C ASN A 150 -10.76 -2.33 10.15
N ASP A 151 -10.95 -3.65 10.27
CA ASP A 151 -12.26 -4.30 10.40
C ASP A 151 -12.94 -3.97 11.74
N THR A 152 -13.42 -2.72 11.86
CA THR A 152 -14.07 -2.21 13.07
C THR A 152 -15.54 -1.92 12.82
N GLN A 153 -16.37 -2.10 13.85
CA GLN A 153 -17.81 -1.85 13.74
C GLN A 153 -18.15 -0.40 13.32
N LYS A 154 -17.27 0.56 13.64
CA LYS A 154 -17.43 1.96 13.19
C LYS A 154 -17.15 2.14 11.70
N ALA A 155 -16.15 1.46 11.17
CA ALA A 155 -15.88 1.46 9.73
C ALA A 155 -17.08 0.90 8.96
N HIS A 156 -17.63 -0.23 9.43
CA HIS A 156 -18.85 -0.82 8.86
C HIS A 156 -20.04 0.13 8.87
N ASN A 157 -20.27 0.84 9.98
CA ASN A 157 -21.37 1.80 10.05
C ASN A 157 -21.24 2.88 8.97
N ILE A 158 -20.05 3.44 8.76
CA ILE A 158 -19.85 4.49 7.75
C ILE A 158 -19.94 3.93 6.33
N ILE A 159 -19.31 2.79 6.07
CA ILE A 159 -19.40 2.08 4.79
C ILE A 159 -20.86 1.79 4.43
N SER A 160 -21.66 1.33 5.40
CA SER A 160 -23.07 0.99 5.20
C SER A 160 -23.93 2.19 4.82
N LEU A 161 -23.55 3.42 5.21
CA LEU A 161 -24.27 4.64 4.84
C LEU A 161 -24.34 4.83 3.33
N PHE A 162 -23.33 4.38 2.59
CA PHE A 162 -23.31 4.52 1.14
C PHE A 162 -24.35 3.64 0.45
N ASN A 163 -24.81 2.56 1.08
CA ASN A 163 -25.73 1.58 0.48
C ASN A 163 -25.29 1.20 -0.94
N ALA A 164 -24.06 0.70 -1.04
CA ALA A 164 -23.40 0.44 -2.30
C ALA A 164 -24.10 -0.66 -3.10
N THR A 165 -24.13 -0.48 -4.42
CA THR A 165 -24.61 -1.51 -5.34
C THR A 165 -23.62 -2.66 -5.48
N LYS A 166 -22.32 -2.32 -5.44
CA LYS A 166 -21.20 -3.24 -5.58
C LYS A 166 -20.08 -2.82 -4.63
N THR A 167 -19.46 -3.79 -3.99
CA THR A 167 -18.31 -3.59 -3.08
C THR A 167 -17.18 -4.52 -3.51
N VAL A 168 -15.98 -3.96 -3.71
CA VAL A 168 -14.76 -4.71 -3.98
C VAL A 168 -13.82 -4.55 -2.80
N ARG A 169 -13.54 -5.65 -2.10
CA ARG A 169 -12.56 -5.71 -1.00
C ARG A 169 -11.26 -6.27 -1.53
N VAL A 170 -10.14 -5.58 -1.34
CA VAL A 170 -8.85 -6.02 -1.87
C VAL A 170 -7.80 -6.04 -0.78
N SER A 171 -7.00 -7.10 -0.71
CA SER A 171 -5.78 -7.11 0.11
C SER A 171 -4.82 -8.23 -0.28
N ALA A 172 -3.56 -8.15 0.18
CA ALA A 172 -2.60 -9.25 0.06
C ALA A 172 -2.86 -10.40 1.05
N THR A 173 -3.49 -10.12 2.19
CA THR A 173 -3.59 -11.04 3.34
C THR A 173 -5.03 -11.38 3.72
N ILE A 174 -6.00 -11.15 2.82
CA ILE A 174 -7.39 -11.52 3.06
C ILE A 174 -7.62 -13.00 2.74
N ASP A 175 -8.29 -13.70 3.65
CA ASP A 175 -8.71 -15.09 3.43
C ASP A 175 -10.03 -15.16 2.66
N ASP A 176 -10.29 -16.32 2.06
CA ASP A 176 -11.60 -16.61 1.46
C ASP A 176 -12.68 -16.55 2.54
N PRO A 177 -13.72 -15.69 2.39
CA PRO A 177 -14.80 -15.57 3.36
C PRO A 177 -15.64 -16.85 3.50
N LYS A 178 -15.59 -17.77 2.53
CA LYS A 178 -16.37 -19.03 2.49
C LYS A 178 -17.88 -18.82 2.51
N GLU A 179 -18.35 -17.69 1.97
CA GLU A 179 -19.77 -17.33 1.84
C GLU A 179 -20.17 -17.10 0.37
N PRO A 180 -20.19 -18.15 -0.48
CA PRO A 180 -20.34 -18.01 -1.93
C PRO A 180 -21.72 -17.50 -2.39
N GLU A 181 -22.72 -17.50 -1.50
CA GLU A 181 -24.07 -17.01 -1.79
C GLU A 181 -24.14 -15.46 -1.78
N THR A 182 -23.29 -14.81 -1.00
CA THR A 182 -23.30 -13.36 -0.77
C THR A 182 -22.05 -12.67 -1.30
N THR A 183 -20.92 -13.40 -1.33
CA THR A 183 -19.61 -12.87 -1.70
C THR A 183 -18.89 -13.82 -2.64
N GLU A 184 -18.25 -13.28 -3.67
CA GLU A 184 -17.35 -14.05 -4.52
C GLU A 184 -15.89 -13.77 -4.15
N PHE A 185 -15.05 -14.81 -4.19
CA PHE A 185 -13.62 -14.70 -3.94
C PHE A 185 -12.82 -14.86 -5.24
N TYR A 186 -11.83 -14.01 -5.45
CA TYR A 186 -10.92 -14.07 -6.59
C TYR A 186 -9.48 -13.90 -6.11
N GLU A 187 -8.62 -14.87 -6.41
CA GLU A 187 -7.21 -14.84 -6.03
C GLU A 187 -6.32 -14.64 -7.26
N VAL A 188 -5.48 -13.60 -7.20
CA VAL A 188 -4.32 -13.46 -8.07
C VAL A 188 -3.18 -14.25 -7.44
N SER A 189 -2.87 -15.41 -8.02
CA SER A 189 -1.77 -16.28 -7.56
C SER A 189 -0.42 -15.54 -7.60
N GLU A 190 0.42 -15.75 -6.58
CA GLU A 190 1.75 -15.17 -6.47
C GLU A 190 2.64 -15.54 -7.67
N GLU A 191 2.55 -16.79 -8.14
CA GLU A 191 3.30 -17.31 -9.28
C GLU A 191 3.11 -16.45 -10.53
N ARG A 192 1.86 -16.12 -10.88
CA ARG A 192 1.54 -15.26 -12.03
C ARG A 192 2.13 -13.85 -11.90
N VAL A 193 2.20 -13.31 -10.69
CA VAL A 193 2.79 -11.98 -10.44
C VAL A 193 4.32 -12.05 -10.56
N ILE A 194 4.94 -13.12 -10.06
CA ILE A 194 6.37 -13.38 -10.22
C ILE A 194 6.73 -13.54 -11.70
N GLU A 195 6.00 -14.37 -12.44
CA GLU A 195 6.21 -14.62 -13.88
C GLU A 195 6.08 -13.34 -14.72
N SER A 196 5.21 -12.41 -14.28
CA SER A 196 5.07 -11.11 -14.94
C SER A 196 6.26 -10.16 -14.74
N GLY A 197 7.16 -10.49 -13.81
CA GLY A 197 8.32 -9.70 -13.41
C GLY A 197 8.01 -8.55 -12.45
N LEU A 198 6.82 -8.50 -11.85
CA LEU A 198 6.41 -7.41 -10.94
C LEU A 198 6.90 -7.61 -9.50
N ILE A 199 6.96 -8.86 -9.03
CA ILE A 199 7.48 -9.20 -7.70
C ILE A 199 8.58 -10.26 -7.82
N THR A 200 9.49 -10.28 -6.85
CA THR A 200 10.58 -11.26 -6.81
C THR A 200 10.09 -12.63 -6.38
N LYS A 201 10.65 -13.69 -6.98
CA LYS A 201 10.25 -15.10 -6.76
C LYS A 201 10.28 -15.58 -5.30
N SER A 202 11.14 -14.98 -4.47
CA SER A 202 11.24 -15.33 -3.05
C SER A 202 11.78 -14.16 -2.26
N VAL A 203 11.12 -13.84 -1.14
CA VAL A 203 11.72 -13.06 -0.06
C VAL A 203 12.40 -14.06 0.87
N VAL A 204 13.74 -14.10 0.86
CA VAL A 204 14.47 -14.94 1.81
C VAL A 204 14.70 -14.13 3.08
N VAL A 205 13.94 -14.44 4.12
CA VAL A 205 14.15 -13.86 5.45
C VAL A 205 15.19 -14.71 6.17
N ASN A 206 16.26 -14.08 6.63
CA ASN A 206 17.22 -14.69 7.55
C ASN A 206 17.95 -15.95 7.01
N GLU A 207 18.34 -15.92 5.72
CA GLU A 207 19.18 -16.96 5.11
C GLU A 207 20.47 -17.16 5.93
N GLY A 208 20.65 -18.35 6.51
CA GLY A 208 21.84 -18.69 7.33
C GLY A 208 21.75 -18.39 8.83
N LEU A 209 20.64 -17.84 9.36
CA LEU A 209 20.52 -17.51 10.79
C LEU A 209 19.96 -18.64 11.67
N LYS A 210 19.29 -19.64 11.09
CA LYS A 210 18.76 -20.81 11.83
C LYS A 210 19.82 -21.62 12.59
N GLU A 211 21.09 -21.53 12.18
CA GLU A 211 22.20 -22.20 12.87
C GLU A 211 22.80 -21.35 14.01
N VAL A 212 22.60 -20.02 13.97
CA VAL A 212 23.22 -19.08 14.92
C VAL A 212 22.33 -18.86 16.15
N GLU A 213 21.01 -18.93 16.00
CA GLU A 213 20.02 -18.81 17.10
C GLU A 213 20.21 -19.87 18.20
N ARG A 214 20.83 -21.02 17.90
CA ARG A 214 21.07 -22.07 18.92
C ARG A 214 22.19 -21.74 19.92
N ASN A 215 23.05 -20.75 19.63
CA ASN A 215 24.30 -20.56 20.38
C ASN A 215 24.49 -19.18 21.03
N ASN A 216 23.61 -18.20 20.82
CA ASN A 216 23.80 -16.83 21.36
C ASN A 216 22.58 -16.38 22.18
N GLN A 217 22.80 -16.01 23.44
CA GLN A 217 21.78 -15.47 24.37
C GLN A 217 21.76 -13.92 24.42
N ASP A 218 22.59 -13.24 23.62
CA ASP A 218 22.75 -11.78 23.66
C ASP A 218 22.14 -11.09 22.42
N ILE A 219 21.06 -10.33 22.64
CA ILE A 219 20.34 -9.49 21.65
C ILE A 219 21.28 -8.52 20.92
N SER A 220 22.38 -8.11 21.57
CA SER A 220 23.41 -7.25 20.97
C SER A 220 24.10 -7.87 19.75
N THR A 221 24.18 -9.20 19.69
CA THR A 221 24.87 -9.92 18.62
C THR A 221 23.95 -10.18 17.43
N GLU A 222 22.63 -10.20 17.67
CA GLU A 222 21.62 -10.59 16.69
C GLU A 222 21.44 -9.54 15.56
N PHE A 223 21.26 -8.26 15.90
CA PHE A 223 21.08 -7.23 14.87
C PHE A 223 22.36 -7.00 14.04
N GLU A 224 23.54 -7.16 14.64
CA GLU A 224 24.81 -7.06 13.92
C GLU A 224 24.95 -8.15 12.86
N LEU A 225 24.57 -9.39 13.21
CA LEU A 225 24.53 -10.51 12.28
C LEU A 225 23.52 -10.29 11.16
N LEU A 226 22.32 -9.80 11.49
CA LEU A 226 21.29 -9.44 10.50
C LEU A 226 21.82 -8.41 9.49
N LEU A 227 22.47 -7.34 9.98
CA LEU A 227 23.05 -6.32 9.12
C LEU A 227 24.15 -6.88 8.21
N LEU A 228 25.05 -7.71 8.74
CA LEU A 228 26.11 -8.37 7.94
C LEU A 228 25.54 -9.24 6.82
N ASN A 229 24.54 -10.05 7.13
CA ASN A 229 23.85 -10.87 6.14
C ASN A 229 23.16 -10.00 5.08
N ALA A 230 22.52 -8.91 5.49
CA ALA A 230 21.91 -7.95 4.57
C ALA A 230 22.94 -7.32 3.61
N GLU A 231 24.14 -6.93 4.09
CA GLU A 231 25.19 -6.37 3.22
C GLU A 231 25.74 -7.41 2.24
N ASN A 232 25.92 -8.66 2.69
CA ASN A 232 26.36 -9.75 1.82
C ASN A 232 25.33 -9.97 0.71
N LYS A 233 24.04 -10.07 1.06
CA LYS A 233 22.97 -10.24 0.08
C LYS A 233 22.87 -9.06 -0.88
N ARG A 234 23.02 -7.83 -0.38
CA ARG A 234 23.03 -6.62 -1.22
C ARG A 234 24.17 -6.68 -2.24
N LYS A 235 25.38 -7.10 -1.84
CA LYS A 235 26.53 -7.28 -2.74
C LYS A 235 26.27 -8.35 -3.80
N GLU A 236 25.66 -9.48 -3.44
CA GLU A 236 25.24 -10.53 -4.38
C GLU A 236 24.27 -9.97 -5.43
N ILE A 237 23.27 -9.20 -5.02
CA ILE A 237 22.30 -8.57 -5.94
C ILE A 237 23.01 -7.59 -6.88
N VAL A 238 23.92 -6.76 -6.36
CA VAL A 238 24.73 -5.84 -7.19
C VAL A 238 25.60 -6.60 -8.19
N ALA A 239 26.18 -7.73 -7.79
CA ALA A 239 26.95 -8.59 -8.70
C ALA A 239 26.06 -9.20 -9.79
N ALA A 240 24.90 -9.75 -9.41
CA ALA A 240 23.94 -10.30 -10.36
C ALA A 240 23.42 -9.25 -11.37
N TYR A 241 23.19 -8.01 -10.94
CA TYR A 241 22.85 -6.92 -11.87
C TYR A 241 23.97 -6.66 -12.87
N LYS A 242 25.23 -6.66 -12.44
CA LYS A 242 26.37 -6.51 -13.35
C LYS A 242 26.46 -7.67 -14.34
N GLU A 243 26.32 -8.91 -13.86
CA GLU A 243 26.36 -10.11 -14.70
C GLU A 243 25.26 -10.13 -15.78
N ASN A 244 24.08 -9.59 -15.44
CA ASN A 244 22.94 -9.50 -16.36
C ASN A 244 22.88 -8.18 -17.14
N ASN A 245 23.93 -7.35 -17.12
CA ASN A 245 23.99 -6.04 -17.78
C ASN A 245 22.87 -5.05 -17.37
N ILE A 246 22.35 -5.18 -16.16
CA ILE A 246 21.35 -4.28 -15.58
C ILE A 246 22.08 -3.10 -14.93
N GLN A 247 21.84 -1.89 -15.44
CA GLN A 247 22.47 -0.66 -14.95
C GLN A 247 21.43 0.30 -14.35
N GLY A 248 21.91 1.26 -13.54
CA GLY A 248 21.06 2.30 -12.97
C GLY A 248 20.18 1.87 -11.79
N ILE A 249 20.44 0.69 -11.20
CA ILE A 249 19.75 0.22 -10.00
C ILE A 249 20.76 0.00 -8.88
N ASN A 250 20.57 0.70 -7.76
CA ASN A 250 21.27 0.50 -6.50
C ASN A 250 20.29 -0.14 -5.51
N PRO A 251 20.48 -1.41 -5.09
CA PRO A 251 19.60 -2.04 -4.11
C PRO A 251 19.63 -1.30 -2.76
N LEU A 252 18.44 -1.07 -2.19
CA LEU A 252 18.24 -0.47 -0.88
C LEU A 252 17.95 -1.54 0.17
N VAL A 253 18.61 -1.42 1.33
CA VAL A 253 18.31 -2.16 2.56
C VAL A 253 17.48 -1.25 3.47
N LEU A 254 16.31 -1.72 3.90
CA LEU A 254 15.54 -1.04 4.93
C LEU A 254 15.89 -1.64 6.28
N VAL A 255 16.06 -0.78 7.28
CA VAL A 255 16.25 -1.19 8.67
C VAL A 255 15.04 -0.68 9.44
N GLN A 256 14.11 -1.58 9.72
CA GLN A 256 12.86 -1.24 10.38
C GLN A 256 13.02 -1.27 11.90
N ILE A 257 12.75 -0.14 12.55
CA ILE A 257 12.72 -0.03 14.01
C ILE A 257 11.29 -0.25 14.49
N PRO A 258 11.06 -1.18 15.44
CA PRO A 258 9.75 -1.37 16.03
C PRO A 258 9.20 -0.08 16.62
N ASP A 259 7.88 0.11 16.52
CA ASP A 259 7.25 1.33 17.02
C ASP A 259 7.40 1.48 18.54
N GLN A 260 7.41 0.36 19.28
CA GLN A 260 7.56 0.28 20.74
C GLN A 260 8.98 -0.17 21.17
N THR A 261 10.01 0.53 20.71
CA THR A 261 11.39 0.25 21.15
C THR A 261 11.71 1.05 22.41
N GLU A 262 11.92 0.40 23.56
CA GLU A 262 12.48 1.05 24.76
C GLU A 262 13.87 1.61 24.43
N ASN A 263 14.11 2.88 24.78
CA ASN A 263 15.35 3.61 24.44
C ASN A 263 15.71 3.59 22.93
N GLU A 264 14.73 3.86 22.06
CA GLU A 264 14.93 4.03 20.62
C GLU A 264 16.19 4.83 20.23
N PRO A 265 16.52 5.98 20.86
CA PRO A 265 17.73 6.74 20.50
C PRO A 265 19.02 5.92 20.61
N ASP A 266 19.16 5.14 21.68
CA ASP A 266 20.34 4.30 21.92
C ASP A 266 20.40 3.14 20.94
N PHE A 267 19.26 2.53 20.63
CA PHE A 267 19.19 1.44 19.66
C PHE A 267 19.52 1.90 18.25
N VAL A 268 18.96 3.04 17.82
CA VAL A 268 19.30 3.67 16.55
C VAL A 268 20.78 4.01 16.51
N HIS A 269 21.33 4.58 17.58
CA HIS A 269 22.75 4.93 17.64
C HIS A 269 23.66 3.72 17.44
N ARG A 270 23.34 2.57 18.06
CA ARG A 270 24.10 1.32 17.88
C ARG A 270 24.07 0.80 16.45
N ILE A 271 22.91 0.87 15.79
CA ILE A 271 22.78 0.52 14.36
C ILE A 271 23.65 1.47 13.51
N GLU A 272 23.59 2.77 13.78
CA GLU A 272 24.38 3.78 13.08
C GLU A 272 25.88 3.53 13.25
N GLU A 273 26.35 3.30 14.48
CA GLU A 273 27.75 2.99 14.75
C GLU A 273 28.20 1.74 14.01
N PHE A 274 27.38 0.69 13.97
CA PHE A 274 27.71 -0.52 13.25
C PHE A 274 27.84 -0.28 11.75
N LEU A 275 26.86 0.38 11.13
CA LEU A 275 26.86 0.71 9.70
C LEU A 275 28.04 1.63 9.33
N GLN A 276 28.36 2.60 10.17
CA GLN A 276 29.44 3.55 9.93
C GLN A 276 30.82 2.90 10.12
N ASN A 277 31.03 2.22 11.24
CA ASN A 277 32.36 1.72 11.61
C ASN A 277 32.71 0.41 10.91
N LYS A 278 31.76 -0.52 10.79
CA LYS A 278 32.01 -1.85 10.19
C LYS A 278 31.76 -1.86 8.69
N MET A 279 30.75 -1.13 8.22
CA MET A 279 30.35 -1.17 6.81
C MET A 279 30.73 0.08 6.01
N ARG A 280 31.28 1.10 6.67
CA ARG A 280 31.67 2.39 6.06
C ARG A 280 30.50 3.06 5.33
N LYS A 281 29.28 2.89 5.82
CA LYS A 281 28.07 3.57 5.32
C LYS A 281 27.80 4.74 6.24
N THR A 282 27.95 5.95 5.74
CA THR A 282 27.81 7.15 6.57
C THR A 282 26.83 8.11 5.91
N TYR A 283 26.35 9.08 6.68
CA TYR A 283 25.53 10.13 6.10
C TYR A 283 26.33 11.02 5.13
N ASN A 284 27.62 11.24 5.44
CA ASN A 284 28.50 12.10 4.64
C ASN A 284 28.82 11.51 3.28
N ASN A 285 28.94 10.17 3.18
CA ASN A 285 29.11 9.50 1.89
C ASN A 285 27.78 9.11 1.22
N GLN A 286 26.67 9.64 1.73
CA GLN A 286 25.30 9.45 1.25
C GLN A 286 24.78 8.00 1.25
N LYS A 287 25.55 7.02 1.74
CA LYS A 287 25.13 5.61 1.75
C LYS A 287 24.18 5.25 2.87
N LEU A 288 24.12 6.07 3.91
CA LEU A 288 23.18 5.91 5.03
C LEU A 288 22.16 7.04 5.04
N GLY A 289 20.89 6.69 5.22
CA GLY A 289 19.79 7.61 5.45
C GLY A 289 18.95 7.21 6.67
N ILE A 290 18.23 8.18 7.21
CA ILE A 290 17.31 7.99 8.33
C ILE A 290 16.04 8.79 8.08
N TRP A 291 14.90 8.16 8.34
CA TRP A 291 13.60 8.79 8.24
C TRP A 291 12.74 8.39 9.44
N LEU A 292 12.98 9.10 10.54
CA LEU A 292 12.18 9.06 11.76
C LEU A 292 11.42 10.39 11.91
N SER A 293 10.45 10.44 12.82
CA SER A 293 9.63 11.64 13.04
C SER A 293 10.47 12.88 13.35
N GLU A 294 11.44 12.73 14.26
CA GLU A 294 12.29 13.83 14.75
C GLU A 294 13.61 13.98 13.96
N ARG A 295 13.98 12.99 13.14
CA ARG A 295 15.28 12.97 12.45
C ARG A 295 15.14 12.47 11.02
N LYS A 296 15.46 13.34 10.08
CA LYS A 296 15.38 13.06 8.64
C LYS A 296 16.67 13.49 7.94
N GLN A 297 17.38 12.54 7.35
CA GLN A 297 18.63 12.80 6.62
C GLN A 297 18.81 11.79 5.49
N ASN A 298 19.26 12.25 4.32
CA ASN A 298 19.44 11.42 3.11
C ASN A 298 18.22 10.55 2.76
N TYR A 299 17.02 11.03 3.10
CA TYR A 299 15.74 10.34 2.90
C TYR A 299 15.01 10.79 1.62
N LEU A 300 15.42 11.93 1.05
CA LEU A 300 14.82 12.48 -0.15
C LEU A 300 15.21 11.64 -1.38
N ASN A 301 14.24 11.42 -2.27
CA ASN A 301 14.42 10.70 -3.54
C ASN A 301 15.00 9.29 -3.43
N VAL A 302 14.98 8.68 -2.24
CA VAL A 302 15.50 7.31 -2.02
C VAL A 302 14.76 6.24 -2.81
N LYS A 303 13.58 6.54 -3.37
CA LYS A 303 12.83 5.68 -4.30
C LYS A 303 13.47 5.58 -5.68
N ALA A 304 14.25 6.57 -6.10
CA ALA A 304 14.89 6.59 -7.42
C ALA A 304 15.88 5.43 -7.55
N LEU A 305 15.78 4.67 -8.64
CA LEU A 305 16.51 3.41 -8.82
C LEU A 305 18.02 3.55 -8.62
N ASN A 306 18.62 4.67 -9.04
CA ASN A 306 20.04 4.94 -8.99
C ASN A 306 20.49 5.77 -7.77
N ASN A 307 19.61 6.00 -6.79
CA ASN A 307 19.95 6.79 -5.62
C ASN A 307 21.10 6.16 -4.81
N GLU A 308 22.02 6.98 -4.29
CA GLU A 308 23.26 6.52 -3.64
C GLU A 308 23.03 5.88 -2.27
N THR A 309 21.92 6.17 -1.59
CA THR A 309 21.58 5.59 -0.29
C THR A 309 21.48 4.07 -0.42
N GLU A 310 22.25 3.33 0.38
CA GLU A 310 22.26 1.87 0.41
C GLU A 310 21.47 1.33 1.61
N TYR A 311 21.39 2.12 2.70
CA TYR A 311 20.68 1.80 3.93
C TYR A 311 19.75 2.93 4.35
N LEU A 312 18.50 2.61 4.69
CA LEU A 312 17.54 3.57 5.22
C LEU A 312 16.92 3.04 6.53
N ILE A 313 17.12 3.77 7.62
CA ILE A 313 16.50 3.48 8.92
C ILE A 313 15.12 4.14 8.98
N ILE A 314 14.08 3.34 9.24
CA ILE A 314 12.69 3.81 9.28
C ILE A 314 11.93 3.20 10.47
N LYS A 315 10.83 3.85 10.88
CA LYS A 315 9.83 3.24 11.76
C LYS A 315 8.99 2.22 10.99
N GLN A 316 8.58 1.15 11.66
CA GLN A 316 7.71 0.12 11.07
C GLN A 316 6.40 0.71 10.53
N ALA A 317 5.79 1.67 11.23
CA ALA A 317 4.58 2.37 10.77
C ALA A 317 4.77 3.12 9.43
N ILE A 318 5.99 3.59 9.12
CA ILE A 318 6.30 4.26 7.83
C ILE A 318 6.46 3.22 6.72
N ALA A 319 6.96 2.02 7.04
CA ALA A 319 7.10 0.94 6.07
C ALA A 319 5.75 0.45 5.53
N THR A 320 4.69 0.56 6.32
CA THR A 320 3.34 0.23 5.87
C THR A 320 2.79 1.29 4.91
N GLY A 321 2.84 0.98 3.61
CA GLY A 321 2.32 1.83 2.54
C GLY A 321 3.37 2.67 1.80
N TRP A 322 4.65 2.53 2.17
CA TRP A 322 5.74 3.19 1.45
C TRP A 322 6.32 2.28 0.34
N ASP A 323 6.12 2.69 -0.91
CA ASP A 323 6.61 1.96 -2.09
C ASP A 323 8.01 2.47 -2.52
N ALA A 324 9.02 1.59 -2.43
CA ALA A 324 10.38 1.82 -2.90
C ALA A 324 10.83 0.63 -3.78
N PRO A 325 10.72 0.69 -5.12
CA PRO A 325 10.91 -0.45 -6.02
C PRO A 325 12.31 -1.11 -5.96
N ARG A 326 13.32 -0.35 -5.52
CA ARG A 326 14.71 -0.81 -5.34
C ARG A 326 15.00 -1.38 -3.95
N ALA A 327 14.05 -1.33 -3.01
CA ALA A 327 14.20 -2.02 -1.73
C ALA A 327 14.15 -3.53 -1.97
N LYS A 328 15.23 -4.23 -1.62
CA LYS A 328 15.40 -5.67 -1.86
C LYS A 328 15.63 -6.48 -0.58
N ILE A 329 15.96 -5.81 0.51
CA ILE A 329 16.20 -6.40 1.82
C ILE A 329 15.41 -5.58 2.85
N LEU A 330 14.64 -6.27 3.69
CA LEU A 330 13.76 -5.71 4.72
C LEU A 330 14.17 -6.20 6.11
#